data_AF-A0A7C5PL46-F1
#
_entry.id   AF-A0A7C5PL46-F1
#
_cell.length_a   1.000
_cell.length_b   1.000
_cell.length_c   1.000
_cell.angle_alpha   90.00
_cell.angle_beta   90.00
_cell.angle_gamma   90.00
#
_symmetry.space_group_name_H-M   'P 1'
#
loop_
_entity.id
_entity.type
_entity.pdbx_description
1 polymer ?
#
loop_
_entity_poly.entity_id
_entity_poly.type
_entity_poly.pdbx_seq_one_letter_code
_entity_poly.pdbx_strand_id
1 'polypeptide(L)'
;MSDTLEMNLCGRILLGVRRHGISDPARVAVLARSVVAVIDHHHPEGRPSLLELEPLITEQLALLEASLMEARMRSALTVPEVPPEMEVQPQEQEAPPEETPKRLRKRTLKGKGHTVQAKSMEEKLREGRVPVQELLQKDCVQLGLVSAKQAKRLVRGMLGKRPEDAEQEIVEQLRQVLQDQVKGIVRRLKGGPWATPQAQEEMRQDIRSARSVKSILMLARQIAKERAAWEKKHGSGGLFAGLFGGRR
;
A
#
# COMPACT_ATOMS: atom_id res chain seq x y z
N MET A 1 15.77 4.80 36.47
CA MET A 1 14.37 4.33 36.41
C MET A 1 13.96 4.40 34.95
N SER A 2 13.70 3.27 34.28
CA SER A 2 13.32 3.31 32.86
C SER A 2 12.02 4.08 32.71
N ASP A 3 12.06 5.12 31.90
CA ASP A 3 10.92 5.99 31.68
C ASP A 3 9.80 5.17 31.03
N THR A 4 8.63 5.15 31.67
CA THR A 4 7.43 4.43 31.20
C THR A 4 7.06 4.79 29.77
N LEU A 5 7.39 6.00 29.34
CA LEU A 5 7.25 6.48 27.96
C LEU A 5 8.21 5.75 27.02
N GLU A 6 9.49 5.63 27.41
CA GLU A 6 10.54 4.98 26.63
C GLU A 6 10.24 3.48 26.44
N MET A 7 9.75 2.80 27.49
CA MET A 7 9.34 1.39 27.40
C MET A 7 8.15 1.18 26.45
N ASN A 8 7.16 2.06 26.48
CA ASN A 8 5.99 1.98 25.58
C ASN A 8 6.36 2.30 24.12
N LEU A 9 7.21 3.31 23.93
CA LEU A 9 7.73 3.68 22.61
C LEU A 9 8.57 2.56 22.01
N CYS A 10 9.47 1.96 22.80
CA CYS A 10 10.24 0.77 22.42
C CYS A 10 9.31 -0.36 21.99
N GLY A 11 8.28 -0.68 22.77
CA GLY A 11 7.33 -1.76 22.45
C GLY A 11 6.61 -1.56 21.12
N ARG A 12 6.23 -0.33 20.78
CA ARG A 12 5.54 -0.01 19.52
C ARG A 12 6.48 0.05 18.32
N ILE A 13 7.67 0.61 18.48
CA ILE A 13 8.72 0.52 17.44
C ILE A 13 9.05 -0.94 17.17
N LEU A 14 9.16 -1.77 18.22
CA LEU A 14 9.40 -3.21 18.09
C LEU A 14 8.28 -3.92 17.31
N LEU A 15 7.02 -3.58 17.56
CA LEU A 15 5.88 -4.12 16.81
C LEU A 15 5.88 -3.69 15.34
N GLY A 16 6.17 -2.42 15.05
CA GLY A 16 6.26 -1.90 13.68
C GLY A 16 7.41 -2.53 12.90
N VAL A 17 8.59 -2.57 13.51
CA VAL A 17 9.84 -3.08 12.91
C VAL A 17 9.79 -4.61 12.70
N ARG A 18 9.13 -5.35 13.61
CA ARG A 18 8.90 -6.80 13.48
C ARG A 18 7.98 -7.17 12.32
N ARG A 19 6.98 -6.34 11.99
CA ARG A 19 6.14 -6.52 10.79
C ARG A 19 6.95 -6.47 9.48
N HIS A 20 8.13 -5.86 9.52
CA HIS A 20 9.04 -5.77 8.38
C HIS A 20 10.18 -6.80 8.39
N GLY A 21 10.14 -7.77 9.30
CA GLY A 21 11.12 -8.85 9.39
C GLY A 21 12.41 -8.47 10.13
N ILE A 22 12.43 -7.31 10.78
CA ILE A 22 13.54 -6.91 11.65
C ILE A 22 13.17 -7.36 13.07
N SER A 23 13.79 -8.44 13.50
CA SER A 23 13.56 -9.06 14.81
C SER A 23 14.73 -8.89 15.78
N ASP A 24 15.76 -8.12 15.40
CA ASP A 24 16.94 -7.86 16.23
C ASP A 24 16.60 -6.83 17.33
N PRO A 25 16.54 -7.25 18.61
CA PRO A 25 16.17 -6.38 19.72
C PRO A 25 17.20 -5.26 19.96
N ALA A 26 18.48 -5.47 19.61
CA ALA A 26 19.51 -4.45 19.79
C ALA A 26 19.29 -3.28 18.83
N ARG A 27 18.95 -3.57 17.57
CA ARG A 27 18.62 -2.54 16.56
C ARG A 27 17.36 -1.77 16.93
N VAL A 28 16.35 -2.45 17.45
CA VAL A 28 15.12 -1.80 17.91
C VAL A 28 15.39 -0.86 19.09
N ALA A 29 16.21 -1.28 20.05
CA ALA A 29 16.59 -0.43 21.17
C ALA A 29 17.38 0.82 20.75
N VAL A 30 18.25 0.71 19.73
CA VAL A 30 18.94 1.87 19.15
C VAL A 30 17.94 2.82 18.50
N LEU A 31 17.03 2.31 17.67
CA LEU A 31 16.00 3.12 17.02
C LEU A 31 15.11 3.85 18.03
N ALA A 32 14.67 3.15 19.08
CA ALA A 32 13.83 3.76 20.10
C ALA A 32 14.55 4.88 20.86
N ARG A 33 15.83 4.69 21.22
CA ARG A 33 16.65 5.74 21.84
C ARG A 33 16.84 6.94 20.92
N SER A 34 17.03 6.72 19.62
CA SER A 34 17.12 7.82 18.64
C SER A 34 15.83 8.62 18.56
N VAL A 35 14.67 7.96 18.57
CA VAL A 35 13.37 8.67 18.56
C VAL A 35 13.15 9.46 19.85
N VAL A 36 13.49 8.89 21.01
CA VAL A 36 13.43 9.62 22.29
C VAL A 36 14.33 10.84 22.28
N ALA A 37 15.58 10.71 21.80
CA ALA A 37 16.51 11.83 21.73
C ALA A 37 16.01 12.97 20.82
N VAL A 38 15.34 12.64 19.71
CA VAL A 38 14.71 13.64 18.82
C VAL A 38 13.54 14.33 19.52
N ILE A 39 12.69 13.58 20.23
CA ILE A 39 11.58 14.17 21.00
C ILE A 39 12.12 15.12 22.08
N ASP A 40 13.17 14.71 22.80
CA ASP A 40 13.82 15.55 23.82
C ASP A 40 14.39 16.83 23.24
N HIS A 41 15.02 16.73 22.06
CA HIS A 41 15.59 17.88 21.38
C HIS A 41 14.53 18.90 20.96
N HIS A 42 13.36 18.43 20.50
CA HIS A 42 12.26 19.29 20.08
C HIS A 42 11.39 19.79 21.25
N HIS A 43 11.47 19.15 22.40
CA HIS A 43 10.66 19.48 23.59
C HIS A 43 11.53 19.66 24.85
N PRO A 44 12.43 20.66 24.87
CA PRO A 44 13.37 20.88 25.97
C PRO A 44 12.68 21.30 27.29
N GLU A 45 11.50 21.91 27.20
CA GLU A 45 10.69 22.38 28.34
C GLU A 45 9.86 21.26 28.99
N GLY A 46 9.82 20.06 28.37
CA GLY A 46 9.06 18.92 28.87
C GLY A 46 8.46 18.08 27.76
N ARG A 47 8.58 16.76 27.90
CA ARG A 47 8.10 15.79 26.91
C ARG A 47 6.57 15.89 26.77
N PRO A 48 6.03 15.96 25.54
CA PRO A 48 4.60 15.89 25.32
C PRO A 48 4.04 14.55 25.81
N SER A 49 2.76 14.56 26.15
CA SER A 49 2.11 13.37 26.67
C SER A 49 2.05 12.28 25.61
N LEU A 50 1.99 11.02 26.04
CA LEU A 50 1.92 9.89 25.11
C LEU A 50 0.71 9.98 24.17
N LEU A 51 -0.40 10.58 24.63
CA LEU A 51 -1.62 10.79 23.85
C LEU A 51 -1.42 11.79 22.69
N GLU A 52 -0.53 12.77 22.85
CA GLU A 52 -0.19 13.74 21.82
C GLU A 52 0.82 13.19 20.82
N LEU A 53 1.75 12.35 21.29
CA LEU A 53 2.74 11.68 20.46
C LEU A 53 2.15 10.50 19.66
N GLU A 54 1.10 9.84 20.16
CA GLU A 54 0.51 8.66 19.56
C GLU A 54 0.08 8.83 18.09
N PRO A 55 -0.68 9.86 17.70
CA PRO A 55 -1.05 10.05 16.31
C PRO A 55 0.17 10.29 15.41
N LEU A 56 1.15 11.06 15.88
CA LEU A 56 2.36 11.40 15.14
C LEU A 56 3.25 10.18 14.90
N ILE A 57 3.47 9.35 15.93
CA ILE A 57 4.23 8.11 15.80
C ILE A 57 3.54 7.16 14.83
N THR A 58 2.22 7.07 14.89
CA THR A 58 1.44 6.19 14.01
C THR A 58 1.57 6.62 12.55
N GLU A 59 1.50 7.93 12.29
CA GLU A 59 1.66 8.50 10.95
C GLU A 59 3.09 8.29 10.42
N GLN A 60 4.11 8.57 11.23
CA GLN A 60 5.51 8.38 10.82
C GLN A 60 5.85 6.90 10.56
N LEU A 61 5.30 5.98 11.35
CA LEU A 61 5.45 4.54 11.07
C LEU A 61 4.75 4.13 9.77
N ALA A 62 3.60 4.73 9.45
CA ALA A 62 2.91 4.46 8.19
C ALA A 62 3.70 5.00 6.98
N LEU A 63 4.33 6.17 7.10
CA LEU A 63 5.22 6.74 6.08
C LEU A 63 6.50 5.90 5.90
N LEU A 64 7.09 5.43 7.00
CA LEU A 64 8.22 4.52 6.96
C LEU A 64 7.83 3.19 6.29
N GLU A 65 6.66 2.64 6.61
CA GLU A 65 6.14 1.43 5.96
C GLU A 65 5.96 1.63 4.46
N ALA A 66 5.40 2.77 4.04
CA ALA A 66 5.22 3.12 2.63
C ALA A 66 6.57 3.25 1.89
N SER A 67 7.54 3.95 2.48
CA SER A 67 8.87 4.15 1.89
C SER A 67 9.69 2.85 1.83
N LEU A 68 9.64 1.99 2.86
CA LEU A 68 10.29 0.68 2.83
C LEU A 68 9.66 -0.25 1.79
N MET A 69 8.34 -0.19 1.61
CA MET A 69 7.64 -0.93 0.57
C MET A 69 8.08 -0.45 -0.83
N GLU A 70 8.14 0.86 -1.03
CA GLU A 70 8.62 1.47 -2.27
C GLU A 70 10.10 1.09 -2.55
N ALA A 71 10.97 1.15 -1.54
CA ALA A 71 12.37 0.75 -1.68
C ALA A 71 12.52 -0.74 -2.03
N ARG A 72 11.70 -1.63 -1.45
CA ARG A 72 11.65 -3.05 -1.83
C ARG A 72 11.18 -3.24 -3.27
N MET A 73 10.19 -2.49 -3.72
CA MET A 73 9.71 -2.54 -5.10
C MET A 73 10.78 -2.03 -6.08
N ARG A 74 11.51 -0.96 -5.73
CA ARG A 74 12.64 -0.46 -6.53
C ARG A 74 13.81 -1.45 -6.57
N SER A 75 14.15 -2.06 -5.43
CA SER A 75 15.20 -3.08 -5.35
C SER A 75 14.85 -4.36 -6.11
N ALA A 76 13.57 -4.69 -6.25
CA ALA A 76 13.09 -5.81 -7.07
C ALA A 76 13.13 -5.51 -8.58
N LEU A 77 13.22 -4.24 -8.97
CA LEU A 77 13.31 -3.78 -10.36
C LEU A 77 14.75 -3.55 -10.82
N THR A 78 15.70 -3.41 -9.91
CA THR A 78 17.14 -3.43 -10.23
C THR A 78 17.59 -4.87 -10.46
N VAL A 79 17.66 -5.26 -11.73
CA VAL A 79 18.41 -6.43 -12.21
C VAL A 79 19.86 -6.31 -11.71
N PRO A 80 20.49 -7.37 -11.16
CA PRO A 80 21.91 -7.31 -10.87
C PRO A 80 22.66 -7.05 -12.18
N GLU A 81 23.37 -5.92 -12.23
CA GLU A 81 24.28 -5.55 -13.30
C GLU A 81 25.32 -6.67 -13.44
N VAL A 82 25.14 -7.50 -14.46
CA VAL A 82 26.13 -8.51 -14.85
C VAL A 82 27.34 -7.72 -15.36
N PRO A 83 28.55 -7.92 -14.80
CA PRO A 83 29.75 -7.28 -15.32
C PRO A 83 29.95 -7.69 -16.79
N PRO A 84 30.40 -6.79 -17.68
CA PRO A 84 30.62 -7.15 -19.07
C PRO A 84 31.73 -8.20 -19.15
N GLU A 85 31.36 -9.43 -19.52
CA GLU A 85 32.30 -10.47 -19.93
C GLU A 85 33.08 -9.96 -21.14
N MET A 86 34.41 -9.99 -21.01
CA MET A 86 35.35 -9.65 -22.06
C MET A 86 35.10 -10.51 -23.30
N GLU A 87 34.95 -9.85 -24.44
CA GLU A 87 35.01 -10.49 -25.76
C GLU A 87 36.36 -11.23 -25.91
N VAL A 88 36.31 -12.55 -25.98
CA VAL A 88 37.41 -13.38 -26.47
C VAL A 88 36.90 -14.06 -27.73
N GLN A 89 37.40 -13.59 -28.89
CA GLN A 89 37.31 -14.33 -30.16
C GLN A 89 37.97 -15.70 -30.01
N PRO A 90 37.47 -16.72 -30.73
CA PRO A 90 38.28 -17.18 -31.87
C PRO A 90 37.48 -17.67 -33.10
N GLN A 91 37.95 -17.19 -34.25
CA GLN A 91 38.20 -17.83 -35.56
C GLN A 91 37.27 -18.92 -36.14
N GLU A 92 37.01 -18.71 -37.44
CA GLU A 92 36.42 -19.57 -38.48
C GLU A 92 36.83 -21.05 -38.47
N GLN A 93 35.88 -21.96 -38.80
CA GLN A 93 36.02 -22.92 -39.92
C GLN A 93 34.75 -23.79 -40.16
N GLU A 94 34.31 -23.77 -41.43
CA GLU A 94 33.61 -24.75 -42.30
C GLU A 94 32.61 -25.80 -41.79
N ALA A 95 31.57 -26.01 -42.62
CA ALA A 95 30.45 -26.95 -42.46
C ALA A 95 30.66 -28.27 -43.28
N PRO A 96 29.65 -29.18 -43.39
CA PRO A 96 29.45 -30.44 -42.66
C PRO A 96 29.65 -31.71 -43.57
N PRO A 97 29.41 -32.96 -43.10
CA PRO A 97 28.09 -33.58 -43.33
C PRO A 97 27.60 -34.66 -42.31
N GLU A 98 26.27 -34.78 -42.25
CA GLU A 98 25.35 -35.94 -42.06
C GLU A 98 25.60 -37.19 -41.16
N GLU A 99 24.46 -37.65 -40.60
CA GLU A 99 24.05 -39.01 -40.14
C GLU A 99 24.48 -39.59 -38.76
N THR A 100 23.53 -39.62 -37.80
CA THR A 100 22.88 -40.83 -37.21
C THR A 100 22.24 -40.56 -35.82
N PRO A 101 21.03 -41.06 -35.52
CA PRO A 101 20.36 -40.81 -34.24
C PRO A 101 20.78 -41.85 -33.19
N LYS A 102 21.70 -41.51 -32.29
CA LYS A 102 22.05 -42.39 -31.15
C LYS A 102 21.08 -42.20 -29.99
N ARG A 103 20.14 -43.15 -29.88
CA ARG A 103 19.34 -43.46 -28.68
C ARG A 103 20.23 -43.48 -27.44
N LEU A 104 20.10 -42.48 -26.56
CA LEU A 104 20.63 -42.54 -25.20
C LEU A 104 19.52 -42.92 -24.22
N ARG A 105 19.78 -44.07 -23.61
CA ARG A 105 18.96 -44.88 -22.70
C ARG A 105 18.32 -44.04 -21.58
N LYS A 106 17.01 -44.23 -21.39
CA LYS A 106 16.29 -43.87 -20.16
C LYS A 106 16.96 -44.56 -18.97
N ARG A 107 17.80 -43.83 -18.21
CA ARG A 107 18.10 -44.18 -16.81
C ARG A 107 17.01 -43.56 -15.96
N THR A 108 16.03 -44.38 -15.58
CA THR A 108 15.10 -44.08 -14.49
C THR A 108 15.89 -44.08 -13.17
N LEU A 109 16.52 -42.96 -12.83
CA LEU A 109 16.90 -42.70 -11.44
C LEU A 109 15.63 -42.28 -10.69
N LYS A 110 15.03 -43.27 -10.03
CA LYS A 110 13.95 -43.11 -9.06
C LYS A 110 14.55 -42.50 -7.78
N GLY A 111 14.98 -41.25 -7.85
CA GLY A 111 15.27 -40.42 -6.68
C GLY A 111 13.98 -39.71 -6.29
N LYS A 112 13.55 -39.83 -5.03
CA LYS A 112 12.56 -38.94 -4.41
C LYS A 112 13.17 -37.53 -4.31
N GLY A 113 13.38 -36.88 -5.45
CA GLY A 113 13.64 -35.46 -5.52
C GLY A 113 12.30 -34.76 -5.43
N HIS A 114 12.15 -33.84 -4.49
CA HIS A 114 11.04 -32.91 -4.50
C HIS A 114 11.20 -32.06 -5.77
N THR A 115 10.58 -32.46 -6.87
CA THR A 115 10.55 -31.66 -8.09
C THR A 115 9.66 -30.46 -7.80
N VAL A 116 10.27 -29.34 -7.42
CA VAL A 116 9.60 -28.03 -7.43
C VAL A 116 9.21 -27.81 -8.88
N GLN A 117 7.95 -28.05 -9.22
CA GLN A 117 7.45 -27.70 -10.55
C GLN A 117 7.63 -26.20 -10.69
N ALA A 118 8.49 -25.79 -11.60
CA ALA A 118 8.69 -24.38 -11.90
C ALA A 118 7.35 -23.84 -12.39
N LYS A 119 6.71 -23.00 -11.57
CA LYS A 119 5.43 -22.36 -11.91
C LYS A 119 5.57 -21.64 -13.26
N SER A 120 4.58 -21.83 -14.12
CA SER A 120 4.50 -21.11 -15.40
C SER A 120 4.52 -19.60 -15.15
N MET A 121 5.06 -18.83 -16.09
CA MET A 121 5.07 -17.36 -16.01
C MET A 121 3.65 -16.81 -15.85
N GLU A 122 2.65 -17.39 -16.52
CA GLU A 122 1.24 -16.99 -16.36
C GLU A 122 0.70 -17.31 -14.94
N GLU A 123 1.15 -18.40 -14.33
CA GLU A 123 0.75 -18.74 -12.97
C GLU A 123 1.33 -17.74 -11.94
N LYS A 124 2.58 -17.31 -12.14
CA LYS A 124 3.21 -16.24 -11.34
C LYS A 124 2.49 -14.91 -11.50
N LEU A 125 2.13 -14.53 -12.73
CA LEU A 125 1.35 -13.31 -13.00
C LEU A 125 -0.03 -13.40 -12.35
N ARG A 126 -0.72 -14.55 -12.46
CA ARG A 126 -2.01 -14.76 -11.82
C ARG A 126 -1.92 -14.60 -10.30
N GLU A 127 -0.93 -15.22 -9.66
CA GLU A 127 -0.68 -15.09 -8.22
C GLU A 127 -0.41 -13.63 -7.82
N GLY A 128 0.39 -12.90 -8.60
CA GLY A 128 0.67 -11.48 -8.36
C GLY A 128 -0.56 -10.58 -8.46
N ARG A 129 -1.58 -10.96 -9.25
CA ARG A 129 -2.83 -10.20 -9.38
C ARG A 129 -3.80 -10.43 -8.21
N VAL A 130 -3.69 -11.54 -7.47
CA VAL A 130 -4.66 -11.93 -6.41
C VAL A 130 -4.89 -10.82 -5.37
N PRO A 131 -3.86 -10.16 -4.80
CA PRO A 131 -4.07 -9.14 -3.78
C PRO A 131 -4.94 -7.98 -4.27
N VAL A 132 -4.69 -7.49 -5.49
CA VAL A 132 -5.46 -6.39 -6.08
C VAL A 132 -6.90 -6.84 -6.39
N GLN A 133 -7.10 -8.09 -6.83
CA GLN A 133 -8.43 -8.64 -7.06
C GLN A 133 -9.25 -8.71 -5.77
N GLU A 134 -8.65 -9.13 -4.66
CA GLU A 134 -9.32 -9.20 -3.36
C GLU A 134 -9.74 -7.81 -2.87
N LEU A 135 -8.83 -6.84 -2.95
CA LEU A 135 -9.12 -5.44 -2.59
C LEU A 135 -10.27 -4.88 -3.43
N LEU A 136 -10.26 -5.13 -4.75
CA LEU A 136 -11.32 -4.66 -5.65
C LEU A 136 -12.68 -5.28 -5.36
N GLN A 137 -12.73 -6.60 -5.18
CA GLN A 137 -14.00 -7.31 -5.05
C GLN A 137 -14.64 -7.16 -3.67
N LYS A 138 -13.82 -6.95 -2.62
CA LYS A 138 -14.28 -6.81 -1.24
C LYS A 138 -14.27 -5.35 -0.80
N ASP A 139 -13.09 -4.80 -0.56
CA ASP A 139 -12.94 -3.51 0.11
C ASP A 139 -13.44 -2.33 -0.75
N CYS A 140 -13.09 -2.28 -2.04
CA CYS A 140 -13.53 -1.21 -2.92
C CYS A 140 -15.05 -1.24 -3.13
N VAL A 141 -15.67 -2.44 -3.14
CA VAL A 141 -17.13 -2.58 -3.22
C VAL A 141 -17.79 -2.17 -1.91
N GLN A 142 -17.25 -2.60 -0.76
CA GLN A 142 -17.78 -2.28 0.55
C GLN A 142 -17.76 -0.78 0.84
N LEU A 143 -16.70 -0.08 0.43
CA LEU A 143 -16.59 1.37 0.55
C LEU A 143 -17.37 2.14 -0.52
N GLY A 144 -18.02 1.44 -1.46
CA GLY A 144 -18.79 2.05 -2.54
C GLY A 144 -17.94 2.80 -3.56
N LEU A 145 -16.64 2.52 -3.66
CA LEU A 145 -15.76 3.07 -4.70
C LEU A 145 -16.09 2.48 -6.07
N VAL A 146 -16.48 1.21 -6.12
CA VAL A 146 -16.93 0.55 -7.34
C VAL A 146 -18.11 -0.35 -7.06
N SER A 147 -18.99 -0.54 -8.04
CA SER A 147 -20.02 -1.57 -7.96
C SER A 147 -19.40 -2.97 -8.09
N ALA A 148 -20.06 -4.00 -7.54
CA ALA A 148 -19.63 -5.39 -7.71
C ALA A 148 -19.50 -5.81 -9.20
N LYS A 149 -20.34 -5.24 -10.07
CA LYS A 149 -20.26 -5.45 -11.53
C LYS A 149 -19.01 -4.77 -12.12
N GLN A 150 -18.68 -3.56 -11.70
CA GLN A 150 -17.46 -2.86 -12.13
C GLN A 150 -16.20 -3.57 -11.60
N ALA A 151 -16.17 -3.98 -10.33
CA ALA A 151 -15.05 -4.74 -9.76
C ALA A 151 -14.75 -6.00 -10.59
N LYS A 152 -15.79 -6.78 -10.96
CA LYS A 152 -15.63 -7.94 -11.85
C LYS A 152 -15.08 -7.58 -13.23
N ARG A 153 -15.44 -6.42 -13.80
CA ARG A 153 -14.91 -5.94 -15.08
C ARG A 153 -13.44 -5.53 -14.96
N LEU A 154 -13.08 -4.82 -13.89
CA LEU A 154 -11.69 -4.43 -13.61
C LEU A 154 -10.79 -5.66 -13.45
N VAL A 155 -11.23 -6.66 -12.68
CA VAL A 155 -10.48 -7.92 -12.52
C VAL A 155 -10.28 -8.64 -13.85
N ARG A 156 -11.30 -8.68 -14.72
CA ARG A 156 -11.15 -9.25 -16.07
C ARG A 156 -10.18 -8.44 -16.94
N GLY A 157 -10.15 -7.11 -16.78
CA GLY A 157 -9.23 -6.22 -17.49
C GLY A 157 -7.76 -6.38 -17.08
N MET A 158 -7.47 -7.03 -15.95
CA MET A 158 -6.11 -7.35 -15.53
C MET A 158 -5.49 -8.52 -16.32
N LEU A 159 -6.30 -9.33 -17.01
CA LEU A 159 -5.83 -10.50 -17.75
C LEU A 159 -4.94 -10.05 -18.92
N GLY A 160 -3.79 -10.70 -19.08
CA GLY A 160 -2.80 -10.35 -20.10
C GLY A 160 -1.92 -9.13 -19.78
N LYS A 161 -2.15 -8.44 -18.65
CA LYS A 161 -1.33 -7.31 -18.19
C LYS A 161 -0.38 -7.72 -17.07
N ARG A 162 0.74 -7.01 -16.93
CA ARG A 162 1.55 -7.11 -15.71
C ARG A 162 0.74 -6.58 -14.52
N PRO A 163 0.91 -7.15 -13.32
CA PRO A 163 0.12 -6.74 -12.16
C PRO A 163 0.32 -5.26 -11.83
N GLU A 164 1.51 -4.72 -12.03
CA GLU A 164 1.83 -3.31 -11.78
C GLU A 164 1.08 -2.37 -12.74
N ASP A 165 1.13 -2.65 -14.05
CA ASP A 165 0.44 -1.85 -15.08
C ASP A 165 -1.08 -1.89 -14.86
N ALA A 166 -1.61 -3.08 -14.55
CA ALA A 166 -3.01 -3.26 -14.25
C ALA A 166 -3.43 -2.46 -13.01
N GLU A 167 -2.61 -2.48 -11.95
CA GLU A 167 -2.87 -1.72 -10.73
C GLU A 167 -2.87 -0.22 -11.01
N GLN A 168 -1.93 0.30 -11.79
CA GLN A 168 -1.88 1.74 -12.12
C GLN A 168 -3.14 2.23 -12.83
N GLU A 169 -3.60 1.50 -13.85
CA GLU A 169 -4.85 1.85 -14.55
C GLU A 169 -6.06 1.82 -13.60
N ILE A 170 -6.12 0.83 -12.71
CA ILE A 170 -7.17 0.72 -11.70
C ILE A 170 -7.11 1.91 -10.74
N VAL A 171 -5.91 2.27 -10.27
CA VAL A 171 -5.66 3.39 -9.36
C VAL A 171 -6.13 4.70 -9.98
N GLU A 172 -5.84 4.96 -11.26
CA GLU A 172 -6.31 6.16 -11.95
C GLU A 172 -7.84 6.24 -11.99
N GLN A 173 -8.51 5.14 -12.31
CA GLN A 173 -9.97 5.09 -12.30
C GLN A 173 -10.54 5.33 -10.90
N LEU A 174 -9.96 4.70 -9.88
CA LEU A 174 -10.41 4.85 -8.49
C LEU A 174 -10.16 6.27 -7.95
N ARG A 175 -9.05 6.92 -8.32
CA ARG A 175 -8.80 8.34 -7.99
C ARG A 175 -9.86 9.25 -8.56
N GLN A 176 -10.24 9.02 -9.82
CA GLN A 176 -11.30 9.80 -10.47
C GLN A 176 -12.64 9.62 -9.74
N VAL A 177 -13.02 8.38 -9.41
CA VAL A 177 -14.24 8.11 -8.64
C VAL A 177 -14.20 8.79 -7.29
N LEU A 178 -13.09 8.69 -6.56
CA LEU A 178 -12.95 9.30 -5.24
C LEU A 178 -13.02 10.84 -5.31
N GLN A 179 -12.40 11.46 -6.32
CA GLN A 179 -12.53 12.90 -6.56
C GLN A 179 -13.99 13.30 -6.80
N ASP A 180 -14.73 12.55 -7.60
CA ASP A 180 -16.11 12.86 -7.91
C ASP A 180 -17.03 12.67 -6.69
N GLN A 181 -16.75 11.67 -5.85
CA GLN A 181 -17.42 11.50 -4.56
C GLN A 181 -17.15 12.69 -3.63
N VAL A 182 -15.90 13.12 -3.47
CA VAL A 182 -15.53 14.28 -2.64
C VAL A 182 -16.19 15.56 -3.17
N LYS A 183 -16.15 15.81 -4.49
CA LYS A 183 -16.87 16.95 -5.10
C LYS A 183 -18.36 16.89 -4.80
N GLY A 184 -18.97 15.71 -4.90
CA GLY A 184 -20.38 15.49 -4.55
C GLY A 184 -20.70 15.83 -3.10
N ILE A 185 -19.83 15.41 -2.17
CA ILE A 185 -19.95 15.72 -0.73
C ILE A 185 -19.84 17.22 -0.49
N VAL A 186 -18.80 17.86 -1.03
CA VAL A 186 -18.56 19.32 -0.88
C VAL A 186 -19.76 20.11 -1.39
N ARG A 187 -20.32 19.75 -2.55
CA ARG A 187 -21.52 20.41 -3.10
C ARG A 187 -22.75 20.19 -2.22
N ARG A 188 -23.00 18.95 -1.81
CA ARG A 188 -24.21 18.58 -1.04
C ARG A 188 -24.19 19.18 0.37
N LEU A 189 -23.03 19.22 1.02
CA LEU A 189 -22.86 19.67 2.40
C LEU A 189 -22.32 21.11 2.50
N LYS A 190 -22.36 21.90 1.41
CA LYS A 190 -21.86 23.29 1.35
C LYS A 190 -20.45 23.43 1.94
N GLY A 191 -19.52 22.59 1.52
CA GLY A 191 -18.16 22.51 2.05
C GLY A 191 -17.91 21.28 2.91
N GLY A 192 -18.88 20.89 3.75
CA GLY A 192 -18.77 19.70 4.59
C GLY A 192 -17.51 19.71 5.48
N PRO A 193 -16.83 18.56 5.66
CA PRO A 193 -15.58 18.48 6.43
C PRO A 193 -14.45 19.37 5.89
N TRP A 194 -14.50 19.72 4.60
CA TRP A 194 -13.47 20.49 3.89
C TRP A 194 -14.04 21.83 3.41
N ALA A 195 -14.55 22.63 4.35
CA ALA A 195 -15.19 23.89 4.03
C ALA A 195 -14.23 24.94 3.45
N THR A 196 -12.94 24.87 3.78
CA THR A 196 -11.93 25.83 3.31
C THR A 196 -11.35 25.42 1.95
N PRO A 197 -11.01 26.38 1.07
CA PRO A 197 -10.35 26.09 -0.21
C PRO A 197 -9.04 25.33 -0.05
N GLN A 198 -8.29 25.63 1.01
CA GLN A 198 -7.04 24.95 1.33
C GLN A 198 -7.26 23.47 1.65
N ALA A 199 -8.19 23.13 2.55
CA ALA A 199 -8.49 21.74 2.88
C ALA A 199 -8.99 20.93 1.67
N GLN A 200 -9.72 21.57 0.75
CA GLN A 200 -10.12 20.93 -0.50
C GLN A 200 -8.95 20.68 -1.44
N GLU A 201 -7.96 21.57 -1.48
CA GLU A 201 -6.76 21.38 -2.30
C GLU A 201 -5.85 20.31 -1.71
N GLU A 202 -5.65 20.30 -0.39
CA GLU A 202 -4.95 19.23 0.33
C GLU A 202 -5.57 17.86 0.00
N MET A 203 -6.90 17.74 0.13
CA MET A 203 -7.62 16.51 -0.24
C MET A 203 -7.44 16.12 -1.71
N ARG A 204 -7.39 17.09 -2.64
CA ARG A 204 -7.12 16.80 -4.06
C ARG A 204 -5.68 16.31 -4.27
N GLN A 205 -4.72 16.88 -3.56
CA GLN A 205 -3.32 16.48 -3.61
C GLN A 205 -3.13 15.07 -3.04
N ASP A 206 -3.79 14.74 -1.93
CA ASP A 206 -3.79 13.40 -1.33
C ASP A 206 -4.35 12.36 -2.29
N ILE A 207 -5.47 12.65 -2.96
CA ILE A 207 -6.02 11.73 -3.96
C ILE A 207 -5.06 11.58 -5.15
N ARG A 208 -4.39 12.65 -5.59
CA ARG A 208 -3.39 12.58 -6.68
C ARG A 208 -2.11 11.85 -6.29
N SER A 209 -1.72 11.88 -5.03
CA SER A 209 -0.49 11.24 -4.55
C SER A 209 -0.66 9.72 -4.37
N ALA A 210 -1.88 9.22 -4.16
CA ALA A 210 -2.20 7.81 -3.90
C ALA A 210 -1.82 6.84 -5.04
N ARG A 211 -0.66 6.17 -5.01
CA ARG A 211 -0.14 5.34 -6.12
C ARG A 211 -0.63 3.89 -6.17
N SER A 212 -1.32 3.40 -5.15
CA SER A 212 -1.77 2.00 -5.04
C SER A 212 -3.24 1.88 -4.66
N VAL A 213 -3.88 0.75 -4.97
CA VAL A 213 -5.29 0.51 -4.59
C VAL A 213 -5.46 0.58 -3.08
N LYS A 214 -4.48 0.05 -2.32
CA LYS A 214 -4.46 0.14 -0.85
C LYS A 214 -4.44 1.60 -0.37
N SER A 215 -3.63 2.46 -0.97
CA SER A 215 -3.56 3.88 -0.57
C SER A 215 -4.89 4.61 -0.79
N ILE A 216 -5.57 4.35 -1.91
CA ILE A 216 -6.91 4.91 -2.19
C ILE A 216 -7.93 4.39 -1.18
N LEU A 217 -7.88 3.10 -0.82
CA LEU A 217 -8.77 2.54 0.19
C LEU A 217 -8.59 3.19 1.56
N MET A 218 -7.36 3.48 1.97
CA MET A 218 -7.11 4.19 3.23
C MET A 218 -7.68 5.60 3.18
N LEU A 219 -7.44 6.35 2.10
CA LEU A 219 -8.01 7.68 1.90
C LEU A 219 -9.54 7.65 1.90
N ALA A 220 -10.16 6.69 1.21
CA ALA A 220 -11.61 6.54 1.18
C ALA A 220 -12.20 6.26 2.57
N ARG A 221 -11.53 5.42 3.38
CA ARG A 221 -11.93 5.18 4.79
C ARG A 221 -11.80 6.43 5.64
N GLN A 222 -10.73 7.20 5.46
CA GLN A 222 -10.52 8.47 6.15
C GLN A 222 -11.60 9.48 5.78
N ILE A 223 -11.87 9.67 4.49
CA ILE A 223 -12.94 10.51 3.95
C ILE A 223 -14.30 10.12 4.55
N ALA A 224 -14.62 8.83 4.58
CA ALA A 224 -15.86 8.34 5.17
C ALA A 224 -15.95 8.64 6.67
N LYS A 225 -14.83 8.49 7.41
CA LYS A 225 -14.75 8.79 8.84
C LYS A 225 -14.90 10.29 9.12
N GLU A 226 -14.20 11.15 8.37
CA GLU A 226 -14.29 12.61 8.48
C GLU A 226 -15.70 13.10 8.17
N ARG A 227 -16.32 12.57 7.11
CA ARG A 227 -17.71 12.83 6.77
C ARG A 227 -18.65 12.44 7.90
N ALA A 228 -18.55 11.21 8.41
CA ALA A 228 -19.40 10.75 9.51
C ALA A 228 -19.20 11.57 10.79
N ALA A 229 -17.96 11.97 11.10
CA ALA A 229 -17.66 12.83 12.24
C ALA A 229 -18.25 14.24 12.07
N TRP A 230 -18.18 14.80 10.86
CA TRP A 230 -18.79 16.08 10.55
C TRP A 230 -20.32 16.01 10.62
N GLU A 231 -20.93 14.96 10.03
CA GLU A 231 -22.37 14.71 10.11
C GLU A 231 -22.82 14.48 11.56
N LYS A 232 -22.02 13.86 12.43
CA LYS A 232 -22.35 13.74 13.86
C LYS A 232 -22.35 15.10 14.56
N LYS A 233 -21.38 15.96 14.25
CA LYS A 233 -21.23 17.29 14.87
C LYS A 233 -22.27 18.30 14.37
N HIS A 234 -22.58 18.28 13.07
CA HIS A 234 -23.44 19.27 12.41
C HIS A 234 -24.83 18.74 12.04
N GLY A 235 -25.00 17.42 12.00
CA GLY A 235 -26.26 16.73 11.72
C GLY A 235 -27.10 16.41 12.96
N SER A 236 -26.63 16.72 14.17
CA SER A 236 -27.49 16.66 15.38
C SER A 236 -28.60 17.72 15.40
N GLY A 237 -28.60 18.66 14.44
CA GLY A 237 -29.71 19.60 14.22
C GLY A 237 -31.00 18.97 13.69
N GLY A 238 -31.00 17.68 13.32
CA GLY A 238 -32.16 17.01 12.71
C GLY A 238 -33.20 16.42 13.67
N LEU A 239 -32.91 16.33 14.98
CA LEU A 239 -33.85 15.74 15.95
C LEU A 239 -34.65 16.77 16.78
N PHE A 240 -34.27 18.06 16.73
CA PHE A 240 -35.01 19.14 17.42
C PHE A 240 -35.53 20.24 16.49
N ALA A 241 -35.19 20.23 15.20
CA ALA A 241 -35.76 21.18 14.22
C ALA A 241 -37.25 20.93 13.90
N GLY A 242 -37.82 19.82 14.37
CA GLY A 242 -39.24 19.49 14.24
C GLY A 242 -40.12 19.89 15.43
N LEU A 243 -39.56 20.42 16.53
CA LEU A 243 -40.34 20.70 17.76
C LEU A 243 -40.78 22.17 17.95
N PHE A 244 -40.37 23.10 17.06
CA PHE A 244 -40.77 24.52 17.11
C PHE A 244 -41.41 25.02 15.81
N GLY A 245 -42.00 24.13 15.01
CA GLY A 245 -42.77 24.47 13.81
C GLY A 245 -44.30 24.45 14.01
N GLY A 246 -44.78 24.68 15.25
CA GLY A 246 -46.20 24.61 15.59
C GLY A 246 -46.74 25.94 16.11
N ARG A 247 -47.61 26.57 15.31
CA ARG A 247 -48.47 27.75 15.59
C ARG A 247 -47.78 29.11 15.66
N ARG A 248 -47.85 29.85 14.56
CA ARG A 248 -48.85 30.93 14.38
C ARG A 248 -49.07 31.20 12.90
#